data_AF-A0A328SA54-F1
#
_entry.id   AF-A0A328SA54-F1
#
_cell.length_a   1.000
_cell.length_b   1.000
_cell.length_c   1.000
_cell.angle_alpha   90.00
_cell.angle_beta   90.00
_cell.angle_gamma   90.00
#
_symmetry.space_group_name_H-M   'P 1'
#
loop_
_entity.id
_entity.type
_entity.pdbx_description
1 polymer ?
#
loop_
_entity_poly.entity_id
_entity_poly.type
_entity_poly.pdbx_seq_one_letter_code
_entity_poly.pdbx_strand_id
1 'polypeptide(L)'
;MYKKLLLTLLIVMALLSSSTTFAVNEWDEEHEFYPVDFLFCYNDHNSTTYEGDRGLSITYCNNTMDNKTYTLGADEVRSIAYATKKSFKFNETIMMTHSAGKEPKSILKMWYKNGTIIPELSLDSNSLTNEQLSYFDDYYNQRKEYIENRQYWQQSELQDSLDDLSYKDSKSDSKYHAYYGTNGYGIMVDY
;
A
#
# COMPACT_ATOMS: atom_id res chain seq x y z
N MET A 1 10.67 60.91 10.52
CA MET A 1 10.26 59.75 11.34
C MET A 1 9.39 58.74 10.58
N TYR A 2 8.42 59.17 9.77
CA TYR A 2 7.48 58.28 9.06
C TYR A 2 8.12 57.24 8.10
N LYS A 3 9.23 57.55 7.43
CA LYS A 3 9.92 56.60 6.53
C LYS A 3 10.46 55.35 7.25
N LYS A 4 10.91 55.49 8.51
CA LYS A 4 11.40 54.34 9.29
C LYS A 4 10.25 53.46 9.78
N LEU A 5 9.10 54.07 10.11
CA LEU A 5 7.89 53.36 10.57
C LEU A 5 7.23 52.55 9.44
N LEU A 6 7.22 53.09 8.21
CA LEU A 6 6.66 52.43 7.04
C LEU A 6 7.45 51.16 6.67
N LEU A 7 8.79 51.22 6.80
CA LEU A 7 9.66 50.09 6.50
C LEU A 7 9.48 48.95 7.50
N THR A 8 9.31 49.25 8.79
CA THR A 8 9.01 48.22 9.79
C THR A 8 7.65 47.57 9.58
N LEU A 9 6.62 48.36 9.20
CA LEU A 9 5.29 47.82 8.91
C LEU A 9 5.30 46.85 7.72
N LEU A 10 6.08 47.18 6.68
CA LEU A 10 6.24 46.34 5.48
C LEU A 10 6.96 45.01 5.78
N ILE A 11 7.98 45.04 6.64
CA ILE A 11 8.71 43.84 7.07
C ILE A 11 7.82 42.93 7.93
N VAL A 12 6.99 43.50 8.82
CA VAL A 12 6.06 42.73 9.66
C VAL A 12 4.95 42.08 8.82
N MET A 13 4.41 42.78 7.81
CA MET A 13 3.42 42.15 6.91
C MET A 13 4.03 41.05 6.04
N ALA A 14 5.29 41.20 5.58
CA ALA A 14 5.98 40.17 4.81
C ALA A 14 6.26 38.89 5.63
N LEU A 15 6.47 39.03 6.94
CA LEU A 15 6.67 37.90 7.87
C LEU A 15 5.37 37.19 8.24
N LEU A 16 4.22 37.87 8.17
CA LEU A 16 2.91 37.28 8.46
C LEU A 16 2.28 36.56 7.25
N SER A 17 2.78 36.77 6.03
CA SER A 17 2.29 36.12 4.81
C SER A 17 2.86 34.73 4.54
N SER A 18 3.77 34.23 5.38
CA SER A 18 4.29 32.86 5.30
C SER A 18 3.53 31.90 6.21
N SER A 19 2.21 31.83 6.07
CA SER A 19 1.46 30.63 6.49
C SER A 19 1.55 29.62 5.36
N THR A 20 2.63 28.83 5.35
CA THR A 20 2.68 27.63 4.53
C THR A 20 1.58 26.68 5.01
N THR A 21 0.48 26.62 4.28
CA THR A 21 -0.46 25.50 4.39
C THR A 21 0.27 24.26 3.90
N PHE A 22 0.86 23.51 4.83
CA PHE A 22 1.23 22.13 4.56
C PHE A 22 -0.09 21.36 4.45
N ALA A 23 -0.50 21.05 3.23
CA ALA A 23 -1.39 19.93 3.00
C ALA A 23 -0.59 18.67 3.33
N VAL A 24 -0.56 18.29 4.62
CA VAL A 24 -0.13 16.96 5.02
C VAL A 24 -1.11 16.01 4.37
N ASN A 25 -0.64 15.22 3.39
CA ASN A 25 -1.40 14.09 2.90
C ASN A 25 -1.60 13.14 4.09
N GLU A 26 -2.86 12.85 4.43
CA GLU A 26 -3.27 12.01 5.55
C GLU A 26 -2.68 10.57 5.52
N TRP A 27 -2.03 10.21 4.40
CA TRP A 27 -1.37 8.94 4.14
C TRP A 27 0.06 8.85 4.68
N ASP A 28 0.66 9.99 5.04
CA ASP A 28 2.06 10.10 5.47
C ASP A 28 2.20 10.45 6.97
N GLU A 29 1.11 10.38 7.74
CA GLU A 29 1.23 10.55 9.19
C GLU A 29 1.90 9.32 9.79
N GLU A 30 3.04 9.56 10.45
CA GLU A 30 3.84 8.53 11.10
C GLU A 30 3.24 8.19 12.45
N HIS A 31 3.02 6.91 12.70
CA HIS A 31 2.46 6.42 13.96
C HIS A 31 3.41 5.45 14.64
N GLU A 32 3.54 5.59 15.95
CA GLU A 32 4.20 4.57 16.76
C GLU A 32 3.37 3.28 16.75
N PHE A 33 4.05 2.16 16.52
CA PHE A 33 3.42 0.87 16.35
C PHE A 33 4.14 -0.20 17.17
N TYR A 34 3.39 -0.81 18.07
CA TYR A 34 3.81 -1.95 18.87
C TYR A 34 2.68 -2.99 18.86
N PRO A 35 2.67 -3.87 17.84
CA PRO A 35 1.57 -4.79 17.64
C PRO A 35 1.58 -5.94 18.64
N VAL A 36 0.40 -6.28 19.11
CA VAL A 36 0.10 -7.41 20.00
C VAL A 36 -1.20 -8.09 19.56
N ASP A 37 -1.49 -9.25 20.16
CA ASP A 37 -2.76 -9.97 19.98
C ASP A 37 -3.13 -10.21 18.51
N PHE A 38 -2.21 -10.81 17.76
CA PHE A 38 -2.47 -11.15 16.36
C PHE A 38 -3.59 -12.19 16.21
N LEU A 39 -4.50 -11.91 15.29
CA LEU A 39 -5.52 -12.83 14.79
C LEU A 39 -5.33 -13.02 13.29
N PHE A 40 -4.88 -14.21 12.91
CA PHE A 40 -4.71 -14.63 11.53
C PHE A 40 -6.00 -15.29 11.05
N CYS A 41 -6.68 -14.68 10.08
CA CYS A 41 -7.89 -15.23 9.49
C CYS A 41 -7.54 -15.95 8.20
N TYR A 42 -7.62 -17.28 8.22
CA TYR A 42 -7.52 -18.14 7.06
C TYR A 42 -8.90 -18.36 6.45
N ASN A 43 -8.93 -18.79 5.19
CA ASN A 43 -10.19 -19.04 4.46
C ASN A 43 -11.09 -20.09 5.14
N ASP A 44 -10.53 -21.00 5.94
CA ASP A 44 -11.20 -22.11 6.58
C ASP A 44 -11.24 -22.04 8.11
N HIS A 45 -10.39 -21.21 8.74
CA HIS A 45 -10.33 -21.06 10.19
C HIS A 45 -9.63 -19.77 10.62
N ASN A 46 -9.67 -19.45 11.92
CA ASN A 46 -8.88 -18.37 12.50
C ASN A 46 -7.88 -18.95 13.50
N SER A 47 -6.69 -18.35 13.57
CA SER A 47 -5.62 -18.76 14.48
C SER A 47 -4.97 -17.54 15.13
N THR A 48 -4.43 -17.69 16.33
CA THR A 48 -3.55 -16.68 16.96
C THR A 48 -2.07 -17.02 16.74
N THR A 49 -1.80 -18.08 15.98
CA THR A 49 -0.46 -18.51 15.58
C THR A 49 -0.35 -18.40 14.06
N TYR A 50 0.76 -17.88 13.57
CA TYR A 50 0.99 -17.81 12.13
C TYR A 50 1.37 -19.19 11.59
N GLU A 51 0.57 -19.72 10.67
CA GLU A 51 0.69 -21.07 10.12
C GLU A 51 1.21 -21.09 8.66
N GLY A 52 1.53 -19.90 8.12
CA GLY A 52 1.90 -19.72 6.72
C GLY A 52 1.01 -18.68 6.04
N ASP A 53 1.34 -18.32 4.80
CA ASP A 53 0.59 -17.37 3.99
C ASP A 53 -0.47 -18.05 3.12
N ARG A 54 -0.38 -19.37 2.92
CA ARG A 54 -1.35 -20.12 2.14
C ARG A 54 -2.74 -20.07 2.79
N GLY A 55 -3.69 -19.49 2.07
CA GLY A 55 -5.07 -19.37 2.53
C GLY A 55 -5.29 -18.26 3.57
N LEU A 56 -4.26 -17.47 3.90
CA LEU A 56 -4.40 -16.30 4.74
C LEU A 56 -5.20 -15.22 3.99
N SER A 57 -6.31 -14.79 4.57
CA SER A 57 -7.20 -13.78 3.99
C SER A 57 -6.88 -12.39 4.49
N ILE A 58 -6.89 -12.21 5.81
CA ILE A 58 -6.62 -10.93 6.48
C ILE A 58 -6.07 -11.21 7.87
N THR A 59 -5.24 -10.31 8.38
CA THR A 59 -4.76 -10.38 9.76
C THR A 59 -5.14 -9.12 10.51
N TYR A 60 -5.49 -9.29 11.78
CA TYR A 60 -5.72 -8.19 12.71
C TYR A 60 -4.67 -8.21 13.81
N CYS A 61 -4.30 -7.04 14.30
CA CYS A 61 -3.54 -6.90 15.55
C CYS A 61 -3.95 -5.64 16.29
N ASN A 62 -3.77 -5.63 17.60
CA ASN A 62 -3.92 -4.43 18.41
C ASN A 62 -2.59 -3.69 18.50
N ASN A 63 -2.59 -2.37 18.41
CA ASN A 63 -1.43 -1.55 18.70
C ASN A 63 -1.50 -1.03 20.13
N THR A 64 -0.48 -1.31 20.95
CA THR A 64 -0.49 -0.83 22.35
C THR A 64 -0.28 0.67 22.47
N MET A 65 0.22 1.33 21.42
CA MET A 65 0.57 2.75 21.46
C MET A 65 -0.66 3.67 21.43
N ASP A 66 -1.70 3.28 20.70
CA ASP A 66 -2.93 4.04 20.53
C ASP A 66 -4.21 3.24 20.89
N ASN A 67 -4.05 1.98 21.31
CA ASN A 67 -5.12 1.06 21.66
C ASN A 67 -6.14 0.83 20.53
N LYS A 68 -5.68 0.87 19.28
CA LYS A 68 -6.49 0.59 18.08
C LYS A 68 -6.18 -0.78 17.48
N THR A 69 -7.12 -1.30 16.71
CA THR A 69 -6.94 -2.49 15.88
C THR A 69 -6.58 -2.08 14.46
N TYR A 70 -5.57 -2.75 13.90
CA TYR A 70 -5.08 -2.56 12.54
C TYR A 70 -5.28 -3.83 11.71
N THR A 71 -5.43 -3.66 10.41
CA THR A 71 -5.46 -4.75 9.44
C THR A 71 -4.15 -4.86 8.68
N LEU A 72 -3.78 -6.09 8.36
CA LEU A 72 -2.59 -6.43 7.58
C LEU A 72 -2.98 -7.36 6.44
N GLY A 73 -2.45 -7.07 5.26
CA GLY A 73 -2.46 -8.01 4.13
C GLY A 73 -1.34 -9.04 4.27
N ALA A 74 -1.29 -9.97 3.32
CA ALA A 74 -0.26 -11.01 3.31
C ALA A 74 1.17 -10.42 3.22
N ASP A 75 1.35 -9.32 2.50
CA ASP A 75 2.65 -8.68 2.30
C ASP A 75 3.19 -8.11 3.63
N GLU A 76 2.35 -7.40 4.40
CA GLU A 76 2.75 -6.87 5.70
C GLU A 76 2.97 -7.99 6.72
N VAL A 77 2.13 -9.03 6.72
CA VAL A 77 2.29 -10.20 7.60
C VAL A 77 3.62 -10.89 7.37
N ARG A 78 4.01 -11.12 6.10
CA ARG A 78 5.32 -11.68 5.75
C ARG A 78 6.44 -10.75 6.20
N SER A 79 6.29 -9.44 6.01
CA SER A 79 7.28 -8.45 6.42
C SER A 79 7.53 -8.45 7.93
N ILE A 80 6.47 -8.55 8.75
CA ILE A 80 6.57 -8.71 10.21
C ILE A 80 7.18 -10.07 10.56
N ALA A 81 6.77 -11.14 9.89
CA ALA A 81 7.37 -12.46 10.11
C ALA A 81 8.88 -12.42 9.86
N TYR A 82 9.33 -11.77 8.78
CA TYR A 82 10.75 -11.57 8.50
C TYR A 82 11.46 -10.74 9.58
N ALA A 83 10.91 -9.57 9.92
CA ALA A 83 11.50 -8.66 10.91
C ALA A 83 11.62 -9.29 12.31
N THR A 84 10.67 -10.16 12.67
CA THR A 84 10.58 -10.76 14.01
C THR A 84 10.99 -12.24 14.05
N LYS A 85 11.50 -12.80 12.95
CA LYS A 85 11.83 -14.23 12.79
C LYS A 85 10.65 -15.15 13.17
N LYS A 86 9.48 -14.84 12.63
CA LYS A 86 8.17 -15.52 12.83
C LYS A 86 7.63 -15.48 14.26
N SER A 87 8.23 -14.69 15.16
CA SER A 87 7.74 -14.57 16.54
C SER A 87 6.54 -13.63 16.66
N PHE A 88 6.35 -12.72 15.70
CA PHE A 88 5.36 -11.65 15.74
C PHE A 88 5.46 -10.78 17.01
N LYS A 89 6.68 -10.68 17.56
CA LYS A 89 6.99 -9.88 18.74
C LYS A 89 8.19 -8.99 18.42
N PHE A 90 7.94 -7.68 18.41
CA PHE A 90 9.03 -6.71 18.33
C PHE A 90 9.63 -6.49 19.72
N ASN A 91 10.96 -6.35 19.77
CA ASN A 91 11.66 -6.01 21.00
C ASN A 91 11.57 -4.53 21.35
N GLU A 92 11.12 -3.70 20.41
CA GLU A 92 10.97 -2.26 20.55
C GLU A 92 9.76 -1.77 19.73
N THR A 93 9.28 -0.57 20.06
CA THR A 93 8.28 0.13 19.24
C THR A 93 8.89 0.49 17.89
N ILE A 94 8.18 0.17 16.82
CA ILE A 94 8.52 0.58 15.45
C ILE A 94 7.62 1.73 15.02
N MET A 95 7.82 2.23 13.80
CA MET A 95 7.01 3.25 13.17
C MET A 95 6.25 2.63 12.00
N MET A 96 5.06 3.17 11.70
CA MET A 96 4.29 2.80 10.53
C MET A 96 3.57 3.98 9.89
N THR A 97 3.13 3.81 8.65
CA THR A 97 1.98 4.55 8.10
C THR A 97 0.80 3.60 7.89
N HIS A 98 -0.41 4.17 7.82
CA HIS A 98 -1.64 3.41 7.62
C HIS A 98 -2.56 4.09 6.60
N SER A 99 -3.51 3.36 6.02
CA SER A 99 -4.50 3.89 5.08
C SER A 99 -5.36 4.98 5.72
N ALA A 100 -5.69 6.02 4.96
CA ALA A 100 -6.72 6.97 5.35
C ALA A 100 -8.13 6.35 5.22
N GLY A 101 -9.09 6.81 6.01
CA GLY A 101 -10.49 6.41 5.90
C GLY A 101 -10.98 5.39 6.93
N LYS A 102 -11.63 4.31 6.46
CA LYS A 102 -12.47 3.44 7.29
C LYS A 102 -11.63 2.56 8.23
N GLU A 103 -12.07 2.48 9.48
CA GLU A 103 -11.50 1.58 10.49
C GLU A 103 -11.97 0.12 10.29
N PRO A 104 -11.14 -0.90 10.65
CA PRO A 104 -9.75 -0.76 11.07
C PRO A 104 -8.85 -0.32 9.90
N LYS A 105 -7.89 0.56 10.18
CA LYS A 105 -6.94 1.03 9.16
C LYS A 105 -5.96 -0.08 8.76
N SER A 106 -5.61 -0.13 7.47
CA SER A 106 -4.59 -1.04 6.96
C SER A 106 -3.19 -0.45 7.10
N ILE A 107 -2.24 -1.26 7.54
CA ILE A 107 -0.82 -0.86 7.58
C ILE A 107 -0.28 -0.78 6.16
N LEU A 108 0.53 0.23 5.87
CA LEU A 108 1.10 0.46 4.54
C LEU A 108 2.62 0.33 4.52
N LYS A 109 3.32 0.91 5.49
CA LYS A 109 4.78 0.90 5.58
C LYS A 109 5.21 0.74 7.03
N MET A 110 6.37 0.13 7.24
CA MET A 110 6.94 -0.07 8.57
C MET A 110 8.45 0.21 8.56
N TRP A 111 8.96 0.81 9.63
CA TRP A 111 10.39 1.04 9.81
C TRP A 111 10.75 1.13 11.29
N TYR A 112 12.00 0.80 11.62
CA TYR A 112 12.53 0.98 12.98
C TYR A 112 12.73 2.47 13.30
N LYS A 113 12.73 2.83 14.59
CA LYS A 113 12.94 4.23 15.04
C LYS A 113 14.26 4.86 14.57
N ASN A 114 15.25 4.05 14.21
CA ASN A 114 16.50 4.52 13.62
C ASN A 114 16.40 4.84 12.11
N GLY A 115 15.21 4.72 11.51
CA GLY A 115 14.95 4.97 10.09
C GLY A 115 15.15 3.75 9.17
N THR A 116 15.55 2.58 9.71
CA THR A 116 15.74 1.38 8.90
C THR A 116 14.39 0.83 8.46
N ILE A 117 14.15 0.77 7.15
CA ILE A 117 12.91 0.25 6.57
C ILE A 117 12.79 -1.25 6.82
N ILE A 118 11.62 -1.69 7.27
CA ILE A 118 11.25 -3.11 7.24
C ILE A 118 10.79 -3.40 5.81
N PRO A 119 11.48 -4.27 5.06
CA PRO A 119 11.20 -4.47 3.65
C PRO A 119 9.84 -5.12 3.46
N GLU A 120 9.07 -4.59 2.50
CA GLU A 120 7.82 -5.18 2.06
C GLU A 120 8.09 -6.48 1.28
N LEU A 121 7.53 -7.59 1.77
CA LEU A 121 7.60 -8.89 1.13
C LEU A 121 6.39 -9.14 0.24
N SER A 122 6.40 -8.48 -0.92
CA SER A 122 5.34 -8.54 -1.92
C SER A 122 5.63 -9.53 -3.07
N LEU A 123 4.56 -10.15 -3.58
CA LEU A 123 4.58 -10.95 -4.82
C LEU A 123 4.87 -10.11 -6.07
N ASP A 124 4.80 -8.78 -6.00
CA ASP A 124 5.19 -7.91 -7.11
C ASP A 124 6.71 -7.65 -7.15
N SER A 125 7.41 -7.81 -6.02
CA SER A 125 8.82 -7.44 -5.89
C SER A 125 9.74 -8.33 -6.73
N ASN A 126 10.58 -7.73 -7.58
CA ASN A 126 11.54 -8.47 -8.42
C ASN A 126 12.92 -8.68 -7.75
N SER A 127 13.13 -8.17 -6.53
CA SER A 127 14.46 -8.07 -5.91
C SER A 127 14.53 -8.68 -4.51
N LEU A 128 13.71 -9.69 -4.22
CA LEU A 128 13.74 -10.40 -2.94
C LEU A 128 14.99 -11.28 -2.83
N THR A 129 15.62 -11.28 -1.65
CA THR A 129 16.75 -12.17 -1.33
C THR A 129 16.26 -13.60 -1.01
N ASN A 130 17.14 -14.59 -1.06
CA ASN A 130 16.78 -15.97 -0.70
C ASN A 130 16.24 -16.09 0.74
N GLU A 131 16.75 -15.28 1.66
CA GLU A 131 16.23 -15.24 3.03
C GLU A 131 14.80 -14.72 3.07
N GLN A 132 14.52 -13.63 2.36
CA GLN A 132 13.18 -13.05 2.24
C GLN A 132 12.19 -14.02 1.58
N LEU A 133 12.62 -14.72 0.53
CA LEU A 133 11.83 -15.74 -0.15
C LEU A 133 11.41 -16.90 0.77
N SER A 134 12.19 -17.20 1.82
CA SER A 134 11.88 -18.27 2.77
C SER A 134 10.67 -18.00 3.69
N TYR A 135 10.12 -16.78 3.63
CA TYR A 135 8.91 -16.39 4.38
C TYR A 135 7.62 -16.56 3.58
N PHE A 136 7.72 -16.96 2.31
CA PHE A 136 6.60 -17.38 1.48
C PHE A 136 6.46 -18.90 1.59
N ASP A 137 5.24 -19.44 1.64
CA ASP A 137 5.07 -20.90 1.66
C ASP A 137 5.44 -21.53 0.31
N ASP A 138 5.08 -20.85 -0.79
CA ASP A 138 5.37 -21.28 -2.16
C ASP A 138 5.49 -20.08 -3.11
N TYR A 139 6.58 -19.33 -2.95
CA TYR A 139 6.78 -18.07 -3.68
C TYR A 139 6.59 -18.20 -5.19
N TYR A 140 7.18 -19.21 -5.83
CA TYR A 140 7.19 -19.30 -7.28
C TYR A 140 5.79 -19.58 -7.85
N ASN A 141 5.02 -20.46 -7.20
CA ASN A 141 3.65 -20.72 -7.64
C ASN A 141 2.73 -19.53 -7.30
N GLN A 142 2.84 -18.96 -6.10
CA GLN A 142 2.06 -17.77 -5.73
C GLN A 142 2.34 -16.58 -6.64
N ARG A 143 3.61 -16.34 -7.02
CA ARG A 143 3.98 -15.27 -7.95
C ARG A 143 3.42 -15.52 -9.34
N LYS A 144 3.47 -16.77 -9.82
CA LYS A 144 2.89 -17.15 -11.10
C LYS A 144 1.39 -16.86 -11.11
N GLU A 145 0.65 -17.33 -10.11
CA GLU A 145 -0.79 -17.08 -9.97
C GLU A 145 -1.11 -15.58 -9.87
N TYR A 146 -0.28 -14.82 -9.13
CA TYR A 146 -0.41 -13.37 -9.03
C TYR A 146 -0.29 -12.68 -10.39
N ILE A 147 0.74 -13.03 -11.18
CA ILE A 147 0.96 -12.45 -12.51
C ILE A 147 -0.18 -12.84 -13.47
N GLU A 148 -0.62 -14.09 -13.45
CA GLU A 148 -1.72 -14.59 -14.28
C GLU A 148 -3.03 -13.87 -13.96
N ASN A 149 -3.37 -13.73 -12.67
CA ASN A 149 -4.55 -13.00 -12.23
C ASN A 149 -4.47 -11.52 -12.61
N ARG A 150 -3.31 -10.87 -12.42
CA ARG A 150 -3.11 -9.47 -12.82
C ARG A 150 -3.32 -9.28 -14.32
N GLN A 151 -2.82 -10.20 -15.16
CA GLN A 151 -3.04 -10.15 -16.62
C GLN A 151 -4.52 -10.35 -16.98
N TYR A 152 -5.22 -11.25 -16.28
CA TYR A 152 -6.66 -11.48 -16.49
C TYR A 152 -7.49 -10.23 -16.16
N TRP A 153 -7.25 -9.58 -15.01
CA TRP A 153 -7.97 -8.36 -14.63
C TRP A 153 -7.72 -7.21 -15.60
N GLN A 154 -6.47 -7.04 -16.03
CA GLN A 154 -6.14 -6.05 -17.08
C GLN A 154 -6.89 -6.34 -18.38
N GLN A 155 -7.01 -7.61 -18.77
CA GLN A 155 -7.78 -7.99 -19.97
C GLN A 155 -9.27 -7.69 -19.81
N SER A 156 -9.84 -7.96 -18.64
CA SER A 156 -11.26 -7.70 -18.36
C SER A 156 -11.57 -6.19 -18.41
N GLU A 157 -10.75 -5.35 -17.77
CA GLU A 157 -10.96 -3.90 -17.76
C GLU A 157 -10.90 -3.28 -19.16
N LEU A 158 -10.02 -3.80 -20.02
CA LEU A 158 -9.95 -3.40 -21.43
C LEU A 158 -11.15 -3.84 -22.24
N GLN A 159 -11.64 -5.06 -22.01
CA GLN A 159 -12.86 -5.52 -22.68
C GLN A 159 -14.05 -4.65 -22.28
N ASP A 160 -14.21 -4.34 -20.99
CA ASP A 160 -15.26 -3.44 -20.50
C ASP A 160 -15.14 -2.03 -21.12
N SER A 161 -13.92 -1.53 -21.26
CA SER A 161 -13.64 -0.23 -21.91
C SER A 161 -13.96 -0.24 -23.42
N LEU A 162 -13.62 -1.32 -24.13
CA LEU A 162 -13.97 -1.51 -25.53
C LEU A 162 -15.48 -1.62 -25.73
N ASP A 163 -16.18 -2.35 -24.85
CA ASP A 163 -17.63 -2.51 -24.92
C ASP A 163 -18.34 -1.16 -24.71
N ASP A 164 -17.89 -0.33 -23.75
CA ASP A 164 -18.41 1.02 -23.53
C ASP A 164 -18.14 1.96 -24.72
N LEU A 165 -16.94 1.89 -25.33
CA LEU A 165 -16.61 2.63 -26.55
C LEU A 165 -17.49 2.19 -27.73
N SER A 166 -17.68 0.88 -27.93
CA SER A 166 -18.52 0.35 -29.00
C SER A 166 -19.99 0.74 -28.85
N TYR A 167 -20.49 0.81 -27.61
CA TYR A 167 -21.85 1.27 -27.31
C TYR A 167 -22.02 2.76 -27.61
N LYS A 168 -21.04 3.59 -27.24
CA LYS A 168 -21.01 5.03 -27.52
C LYS A 168 -20.86 5.35 -29.00
N ASP A 169 -20.18 4.48 -29.76
CA ASP A 169 -19.85 4.72 -31.16
C ASP A 169 -20.84 4.13 -32.17
N SER A 170 -22.06 3.79 -31.74
CA SER A 170 -23.18 3.39 -32.63
C SER A 170 -23.59 4.44 -33.70
N LYS A 171 -22.80 5.51 -33.89
CA LYS A 171 -22.96 6.59 -34.86
C LYS A 171 -21.69 6.98 -35.64
N SER A 172 -20.53 6.35 -35.45
CA SER A 172 -19.31 6.64 -36.24
C SER A 172 -18.65 5.38 -36.81
N ASP A 173 -17.89 5.54 -37.91
CA ASP A 173 -17.20 4.45 -38.64
C ASP A 173 -15.85 4.06 -38.00
N SER A 174 -15.52 4.60 -36.81
CA SER A 174 -14.25 4.32 -36.14
C SER A 174 -14.17 2.88 -35.63
N LYS A 175 -13.03 2.22 -35.88
CA LYS A 175 -12.78 0.86 -35.40
C LYS A 175 -11.76 0.91 -34.26
N TYR A 176 -12.09 0.24 -33.15
CA TYR A 176 -11.24 0.17 -31.98
C TYR A 176 -10.53 -1.18 -31.92
N HIS A 177 -9.21 -1.16 -31.69
CA HIS A 177 -8.38 -2.35 -31.53
C HIS A 177 -7.63 -2.28 -30.20
N ALA A 178 -7.81 -3.28 -29.33
CA ALA A 178 -6.98 -3.43 -28.13
C ALA A 178 -5.72 -4.25 -28.45
N TYR A 179 -4.60 -3.89 -27.81
CA TYR A 179 -3.36 -4.65 -27.86
C TYR A 179 -2.75 -4.84 -26.47
N TYR A 180 -2.06 -5.97 -26.30
CA TYR A 180 -1.38 -6.36 -25.07
C TYR A 180 0.08 -6.69 -25.36
N GLY A 181 0.99 -6.17 -24.54
CA GLY A 181 2.41 -6.50 -24.64
C GLY A 181 3.14 -6.35 -23.31
N THR A 182 4.43 -6.71 -23.31
CA THR A 182 5.31 -6.61 -22.13
C THR A 182 5.47 -5.19 -21.59
N ASN A 183 5.08 -4.17 -22.35
CA ASN A 183 5.18 -2.75 -21.98
C ASN A 183 3.82 -2.13 -21.58
N GLY A 184 2.80 -2.93 -21.32
CA GLY A 184 1.47 -2.48 -20.91
C GLY A 184 0.41 -2.68 -22.00
N TYR A 185 -0.72 -1.99 -21.82
CA TYR A 185 -1.91 -2.12 -22.66
C TYR A 185 -2.31 -0.79 -23.31
N GLY A 186 -3.05 -0.86 -24.41
CA GLY A 186 -3.60 0.33 -25.06
C GLY A 186 -4.76 0.02 -26.01
N ILE A 187 -5.52 1.06 -26.34
CA ILE A 187 -6.60 1.05 -27.33
C ILE A 187 -6.17 1.93 -28.50
N MET A 188 -6.14 1.36 -29.70
CA MET A 188 -5.92 2.08 -30.96
C MET A 188 -7.28 2.41 -31.58
N VAL A 189 -7.39 3.63 -32.13
CA VAL A 189 -8.55 4.09 -32.89
C VAL A 189 -8.14 4.22 -34.34
N ASP A 190 -8.77 3.44 -35.21
CA ASP A 190 -8.66 3.62 -36.66
C ASP A 190 -9.70 4.66 -37.10
N TYR A 191 -9.21 5.74 -37.73
CA TYR A 191 -10.01 6.82 -38.33
C TYR A 191 -10.17 6.62 -39.84
#